data_AF-A0A3D2UPR9-F1
#
_entry.id   AF-A0A3D2UPR9-F1
#
_cell.length_a   1.000
_cell.length_b   1.000
_cell.length_c   1.000
_cell.angle_alpha   90.00
_cell.angle_beta   90.00
_cell.angle_gamma   90.00
#
_symmetry.space_group_name_H-M   'P 1'
#
loop_
_entity.id
_entity.type
_entity.pdbx_description
1 polymer ?
#
loop_
_entity_poly.entity_id
_entity_poly.type
_entity_poly.pdbx_seq_one_letter_code
_entity_poly.pdbx_strand_id
1 'polypeptide(L)'
;MHLTDEQLNEYVDNETNEREQIELHLHSCDECNARFSDLQNLFLELDSLPDLQLTRDLSTRFVSTGQLIQQPPRWLTLTVFAQAALALIALIISIPVITTYIPQIDTNSLMTPLFEIQSLWNTWLDSLSTLQLPTIPEFPIPIIEMSSLLLAFAGIFVLWILGNGLLLRNQIRR
;
A
#
# COMPACT_ATOMS: atom_id res chain seq x y z
N MET A 1 18.94 47.77 34.03
CA MET A 1 18.57 46.34 33.98
C MET A 1 19.12 45.84 32.66
N HIS A 2 19.99 44.84 32.68
CA HIS A 2 20.68 44.32 31.49
C HIS A 2 20.00 43.04 31.01
N LEU A 3 20.24 42.67 29.75
CA LEU A 3 19.83 41.37 29.22
C LEU A 3 20.60 40.26 29.94
N THR A 4 19.92 39.14 30.18
CA THR A 4 20.58 37.92 30.68
C THR A 4 21.31 37.21 29.54
N ASP A 5 22.23 36.31 29.90
CA ASP A 5 22.94 35.51 28.89
C ASP A 5 22.00 34.60 28.10
N GLU A 6 20.95 34.08 28.74
CA GLU A 6 19.93 33.25 28.09
C GLU A 6 19.19 34.03 27.00
N GLN A 7 18.73 35.25 27.30
CA GLN A 7 18.03 36.09 26.31
C GLN A 7 18.92 36.45 25.12
N LEU A 8 20.22 36.62 25.36
CA LEU A 8 21.18 36.95 24.32
C LEU A 8 21.48 35.74 23.41
N ASN A 9 21.61 34.54 23.99
CA ASN A 9 21.76 33.30 23.24
C ASN A 9 20.50 32.98 22.43
N GLU A 10 19.31 33.08 23.03
CA GLU A 10 18.03 32.88 22.33
C GLU A 10 17.86 33.85 21.15
N TYR A 11 18.38 35.08 21.26
CA TYR A 11 18.41 36.04 20.16
C TYR A 11 19.35 35.61 19.03
N VAL A 12 20.54 35.12 19.35
CA VAL A 12 21.53 34.61 18.36
C VAL A 12 21.00 33.38 17.63
N ASP A 13 20.38 32.45 18.36
CA ASP A 13 19.83 31.19 17.81
C ASP A 13 18.48 31.40 17.08
N ASN A 14 17.96 32.64 17.08
CA ASN A 14 16.67 33.01 16.49
C ASN A 14 15.47 32.26 17.11
N GLU A 15 15.56 31.96 18.41
CA GLU A 15 14.53 31.26 19.20
C GLU A 15 13.69 32.20 20.10
N THR A 16 14.00 33.50 20.13
CA THR A 16 13.27 34.48 20.94
C THR A 16 12.00 35.03 20.26
N ASN A 17 10.94 35.23 21.04
CA ASN A 17 9.72 35.93 20.61
C ASN A 17 9.76 37.45 20.85
N GLU A 18 10.77 37.96 21.57
CA GLU A 18 10.88 39.37 22.01
C GLU A 18 11.95 40.15 21.24
N ARG A 19 12.17 39.76 19.98
CA ARG A 19 13.28 40.24 19.15
C ARG A 19 13.39 41.77 19.08
N GLU A 20 12.29 42.47 18.83
CA GLU A 20 12.28 43.95 18.74
C GLU A 20 12.71 44.63 20.04
N GLN A 21 12.34 44.07 21.20
CA GLN A 21 12.68 44.64 22.50
C GLN A 21 14.17 44.46 22.81
N ILE A 22 14.73 43.31 22.46
CA ILE A 22 16.15 43.01 22.59
C ILE A 22 16.98 43.93 21.68
N GLU A 23 16.55 44.14 20.44
CA GLU A 23 17.24 45.04 19.49
C GLU A 23 17.24 46.49 19.98
N LEU A 24 16.11 46.98 20.50
CA LEU A 24 16.04 48.31 21.13
C LEU A 24 16.95 48.42 22.34
N HIS A 25 17.08 47.36 23.13
CA HIS A 25 17.99 47.32 24.28
C HIS A 25 19.47 47.31 23.84
N LEU A 26 19.82 46.52 22.83
CA LEU A 26 21.18 46.46 22.28
C LEU A 26 21.61 47.80 21.67
N HIS A 27 20.69 48.54 21.06
CA HIS A 27 20.96 49.89 20.55
C HIS A 27 21.14 50.96 21.65
N SER A 28 20.58 50.74 22.84
CA SER A 28 20.60 51.71 23.94
C SER A 28 21.59 51.38 25.05
N CYS A 29 22.12 50.16 25.10
CA CYS A 29 23.04 49.69 26.14
C CYS A 29 24.36 49.18 25.54
N ASP A 30 25.41 50.00 25.64
CA ASP A 30 26.74 49.68 25.11
C ASP A 30 27.35 48.41 25.73
N GLU A 31 27.08 48.14 27.00
CA GLU A 31 27.58 46.94 27.69
C GLU A 31 26.96 45.66 27.13
N CYS A 32 25.64 45.65 26.91
CA CYS A 32 24.96 44.51 26.30
C CYS A 32 25.38 44.33 24.83
N ASN A 33 25.62 45.42 24.11
CA ASN A 33 26.13 45.37 22.74
C ASN A 33 27.57 44.84 22.66
N ALA A 34 28.44 45.20 23.60
CA ALA A 34 29.79 44.66 23.69
C ALA A 34 29.76 43.14 23.93
N ARG A 35 28.95 42.68 24.90
CA ARG A 35 28.76 41.25 25.18
C ARG A 35 28.21 40.49 23.96
N PHE A 36 27.26 41.10 23.23
CA PHE A 36 26.73 40.55 21.99
C PHE A 36 27.79 40.41 20.91
N SER A 37 28.63 41.43 20.73
CA SER A 37 29.74 41.38 19.76
C SER A 37 30.75 40.29 20.10
N ASP A 38 31.07 40.10 21.38
CA ASP A 38 31.98 39.03 21.83
C ASP A 38 31.40 37.65 21.52
N LEU A 39 30.10 37.47 21.75
CA LEU A 39 29.37 36.23 21.45
C LEU A 39 29.34 35.94 19.95
N GLN A 40 29.08 36.96 19.13
CA GLN A 40 29.10 36.86 17.67
C GLN A 40 30.49 36.47 17.15
N ASN A 41 31.55 37.05 17.71
CA ASN A 41 32.93 36.72 17.35
C ASN A 41 33.25 35.25 17.65
N LEU A 42 32.76 34.71 18.77
CA LEU A 42 32.94 33.30 19.13
C LEU A 42 32.27 32.38 18.10
N PHE A 43 31.04 32.68 17.68
CA PHE A 43 30.36 31.90 16.64
C PHE A 43 31.07 31.99 15.29
N LEU A 44 31.61 33.16 14.92
CA LEU A 44 32.43 33.30 13.71
C LEU A 44 33.71 32.45 13.77
N GLU A 45 34.34 32.36 14.93
CA GLU A 45 35.49 31.48 15.14
C GLU A 45 35.11 30.00 15.03
N LEU A 46 33.97 29.60 15.58
CA LEU A 46 33.44 28.24 15.45
C LEU A 46 33.08 27.88 14.00
N ASP A 47 32.45 28.80 13.25
CA ASP A 47 32.13 28.60 11.83
C ASP A 47 33.39 28.55 10.96
N SER A 48 34.49 29.15 11.40
CA SER A 48 35.79 29.08 10.71
C SER A 48 36.53 27.76 10.92
N LEU A 49 36.04 26.91 11.82
CA LEU A 49 36.63 25.59 12.04
C LEU A 49 36.56 24.76 10.75
N PRO A 50 37.57 23.94 10.46
CA PRO A 50 37.61 23.15 9.24
C PRO A 50 36.44 22.18 9.21
N ASP A 51 35.70 22.20 8.10
CA ASP A 51 34.62 21.26 7.84
C ASP A 51 35.10 19.83 8.02
N LEU A 52 34.33 19.04 8.77
CA LEU A 52 34.60 17.62 8.92
C LEU A 52 34.39 16.95 7.56
N GLN A 53 35.48 16.47 6.95
CA GLN A 53 35.35 15.62 5.76
C GLN A 53 34.65 14.33 6.15
N LEU A 54 33.41 14.19 5.69
CA LEU A 54 32.64 12.96 5.83
C LEU A 54 33.45 11.81 5.22
N THR A 55 33.74 10.76 6.00
CA THR A 55 34.48 9.57 5.56
C THR A 55 33.86 8.89 4.34
N ARG A 56 32.58 9.18 4.08
CA ARG A 56 31.82 8.63 2.96
C ARG A 56 31.02 9.72 2.28
N ASP A 57 31.06 9.72 0.95
CA ASP A 57 30.26 10.60 0.13
C ASP A 57 28.77 10.21 0.20
N LEU A 58 27.97 11.05 0.87
CA LEU A 58 26.53 10.91 1.01
C LEU A 58 25.76 11.49 -0.19
N SER A 59 26.40 12.33 -1.02
CA SER A 59 25.75 12.99 -2.16
C SER A 59 25.22 11.98 -3.17
N THR A 60 25.95 10.87 -3.35
CA THR A 60 25.58 9.75 -4.22
C THR A 60 24.22 9.12 -3.89
N ARG A 61 23.74 9.20 -2.63
CA ARG A 61 22.39 8.72 -2.26
C ARG A 61 21.28 9.68 -2.62
N PHE A 62 21.57 10.97 -2.71
CA PHE A 62 20.57 12.01 -2.98
C PHE A 62 20.53 12.41 -4.46
N VAL A 63 21.53 12.03 -5.25
CA VAL A 63 21.49 12.10 -6.72
C VAL A 63 20.63 10.96 -7.32
N SER A 64 19.74 10.33 -6.53
CA SER A 64 18.77 9.39 -7.08
C SER A 64 17.78 10.17 -7.96
N THR A 65 18.17 10.24 -9.23
CA THR A 65 17.39 10.32 -10.44
C THR A 65 15.97 10.80 -10.19
N GLY A 66 15.72 12.06 -10.54
CA GLY A 66 14.38 12.51 -10.88
C GLY A 66 13.87 11.67 -12.06
N GLN A 67 13.40 10.46 -11.78
CA GLN A 67 12.60 9.68 -12.72
C GLN A 67 11.23 10.35 -12.75
N LEU A 68 11.15 11.38 -13.59
CA LEU A 68 9.90 11.81 -14.21
C LEU A 68 9.15 10.54 -14.60
N ILE A 69 7.96 10.39 -14.04
CA ILE A 69 7.00 9.31 -14.22
C ILE A 69 7.13 8.73 -15.63
N GLN A 70 7.78 7.57 -15.75
CA GLN A 70 7.94 6.89 -17.04
C GLN A 70 6.54 6.48 -17.50
N GLN A 71 6.09 7.05 -18.61
CA GLN A 71 4.81 6.67 -19.20
C GLN A 71 4.85 5.19 -19.56
N PRO A 72 3.83 4.41 -19.18
CA PRO A 72 3.80 2.99 -19.50
C PRO A 72 3.80 2.78 -21.02
N PRO A 73 4.47 1.73 -21.51
CA PRO A 73 4.54 1.43 -22.94
C PRO A 73 3.14 1.26 -23.52
N ARG A 74 2.89 1.90 -24.68
CA ARG A 74 1.59 1.97 -25.38
C ARG A 74 0.88 0.63 -25.62
N TRP A 75 1.65 -0.44 -25.62
CA TRP A 75 1.22 -1.82 -25.87
C TRP A 75 0.46 -2.35 -24.66
N LEU A 76 0.91 -2.00 -23.44
CA LEU A 76 0.28 -2.38 -22.18
C LEU A 76 -1.03 -1.62 -21.97
N THR A 77 -1.07 -0.34 -22.34
CA THR A 77 -2.34 0.42 -22.34
C THR A 77 -3.35 -0.16 -23.33
N LEU A 78 -2.88 -0.71 -24.45
CA LEU A 78 -3.72 -1.34 -25.46
C LEU A 78 -4.31 -2.68 -24.97
N THR A 79 -3.53 -3.50 -24.28
CA THR A 79 -4.03 -4.76 -23.70
C THR A 79 -5.02 -4.53 -22.57
N VAL A 80 -4.78 -3.52 -21.73
CA VAL A 80 -5.72 -3.13 -20.66
C VAL A 80 -7.04 -2.61 -21.25
N PHE A 81 -6.97 -1.77 -22.29
CA PHE A 81 -8.17 -1.31 -22.99
C PHE A 81 -8.93 -2.47 -23.65
N ALA A 82 -8.21 -3.40 -24.29
CA ALA A 82 -8.83 -4.56 -24.91
C ALA A 82 -9.53 -5.45 -23.86
N GLN A 83 -8.91 -5.70 -22.71
CA GLN A 83 -9.51 -6.46 -21.62
C GLN A 83 -10.76 -5.77 -21.05
N ALA A 84 -10.70 -4.46 -20.82
CA ALA A 84 -11.84 -3.69 -20.33
C ALA A 84 -13.01 -3.70 -21.33
N ALA A 85 -12.72 -3.55 -22.62
CA ALA A 85 -13.72 -3.63 -23.68
C ALA A 85 -14.37 -5.02 -23.74
N LEU A 86 -13.58 -6.09 -23.66
CA LEU A 86 -14.07 -7.47 -23.69
C LEU A 86 -14.92 -7.79 -22.46
N ALA A 87 -14.53 -7.31 -21.28
CA ALA A 87 -15.30 -7.45 -20.05
C ALA A 87 -16.66 -6.73 -20.14
N LEU A 88 -16.69 -5.51 -20.69
CA LEU A 88 -17.95 -4.77 -20.91
C LEU A 88 -18.85 -5.48 -21.92
N ILE A 89 -18.29 -6.00 -23.02
CA ILE A 89 -19.07 -6.78 -24.01
C ILE A 89 -19.66 -8.03 -23.35
N ALA A 90 -18.87 -8.77 -22.56
CA ALA A 90 -19.33 -9.94 -21.84
C ALA A 90 -20.46 -9.60 -20.84
N LEU A 91 -20.34 -8.48 -20.12
CA LEU A 91 -21.37 -8.00 -19.21
C LEU A 91 -22.67 -7.72 -19.97
N ILE A 92 -22.60 -6.98 -21.08
CA ILE A 92 -23.77 -6.62 -21.90
C ILE A 92 -24.47 -7.87 -22.45
N ILE A 93 -23.70 -8.86 -22.92
CA ILE A 93 -24.25 -10.13 -23.41
C ILE A 93 -24.85 -10.97 -22.28
N SER A 94 -24.35 -10.83 -21.05
CA SER A 94 -24.87 -11.58 -19.89
C SER A 94 -26.21 -11.03 -19.39
N ILE A 95 -26.53 -9.76 -19.63
CA ILE A 95 -27.80 -9.13 -19.23
C ILE A 95 -29.03 -9.88 -19.77
N PRO A 96 -29.17 -10.15 -21.09
CA PRO A 96 -30.34 -10.87 -21.60
C PRO A 96 -30.45 -12.27 -20.99
N VAL A 97 -29.33 -13.00 -20.83
CA VAL A 97 -29.30 -14.33 -20.20
C VAL A 97 -29.86 -14.26 -18.77
N ILE A 98 -29.38 -13.32 -17.97
CA ILE A 98 -29.87 -13.08 -16.61
C ILE A 98 -31.38 -12.77 -16.64
N THR A 99 -31.82 -11.84 -17.49
CA THR A 99 -33.24 -11.44 -17.53
C THR A 99 -34.17 -12.50 -18.13
N THR A 100 -33.69 -13.43 -18.95
CA THR A 100 -34.49 -14.48 -19.56
C THR A 100 -34.60 -15.71 -18.66
N TYR A 101 -33.50 -16.09 -17.99
CA TYR A 101 -33.44 -17.32 -17.21
C TYR A 101 -33.68 -17.13 -15.71
N ILE A 102 -33.36 -15.97 -15.11
CA ILE A 102 -33.58 -15.73 -13.67
C ILE A 102 -35.06 -15.61 -13.27
N PRO A 103 -35.97 -14.93 -14.00
CA PRO A 103 -37.37 -14.84 -13.57
C PRO A 103 -38.16 -16.15 -13.71
N GLN A 104 -37.58 -17.19 -14.32
CA GLN A 104 -38.14 -18.55 -14.31
C GLN A 104 -37.73 -19.35 -13.07
N ILE A 105 -36.80 -18.82 -12.28
CA ILE A 105 -36.41 -19.41 -11.01
C ILE A 105 -37.45 -18.97 -9.99
N ASP A 106 -38.48 -19.79 -9.82
CA ASP A 106 -39.42 -19.64 -8.72
C ASP A 106 -38.60 -19.64 -7.42
N THR A 107 -38.61 -18.53 -6.67
CA THR A 107 -37.80 -18.41 -5.46
C THR A 107 -38.16 -19.46 -4.41
N ASN A 108 -39.37 -20.03 -4.50
CA ASN A 108 -39.77 -21.19 -3.71
C ASN A 108 -39.09 -22.49 -4.16
N SER A 109 -38.75 -22.63 -5.45
CA SER A 109 -37.98 -23.75 -6.01
C SER A 109 -36.51 -23.73 -5.64
N LEU A 110 -35.95 -22.60 -5.18
CA LEU A 110 -34.60 -22.57 -4.60
C LEU A 110 -34.61 -22.87 -3.10
N MET A 111 -35.67 -22.47 -2.40
CA MET A 111 -35.81 -22.73 -0.98
C MET A 111 -36.08 -24.21 -0.71
N THR A 112 -36.88 -24.90 -1.53
CA THR A 112 -37.16 -26.34 -1.37
C THR A 112 -35.90 -27.21 -1.37
N PRO A 113 -34.98 -27.16 -2.36
CA PRO A 113 -33.77 -27.97 -2.33
C PRO A 113 -32.83 -27.55 -1.19
N LEU A 114 -32.78 -26.27 -0.82
CA LEU A 114 -31.96 -25.79 0.30
C LEU A 114 -32.47 -26.33 1.65
N PHE A 115 -33.78 -26.31 1.88
CA PHE A 115 -34.40 -26.88 3.08
C PHE A 115 -34.31 -28.41 3.10
N GLU A 116 -34.49 -29.07 1.96
CA GLU A 116 -34.29 -30.52 1.83
C GLU A 116 -32.84 -30.90 2.13
N ILE A 117 -31.85 -30.23 1.52
CA ILE A 117 -30.42 -30.43 1.80
C ILE A 117 -30.12 -30.19 3.28
N GLN A 118 -30.67 -29.13 3.88
CA GLN A 118 -30.45 -28.84 5.29
C GLN A 118 -31.05 -29.92 6.20
N SER A 119 -32.24 -30.44 5.88
CA SER A 119 -32.85 -31.55 6.62
C SER A 119 -32.06 -32.85 6.48
N LEU A 120 -31.65 -33.20 5.26
CA LEU A 120 -30.81 -34.35 4.94
C LEU A 120 -29.47 -34.28 5.67
N TRP A 121 -28.89 -33.09 5.76
CA TRP A 121 -27.65 -32.83 6.49
C TRP A 121 -27.81 -33.05 8.00
N ASN A 122 -28.90 -32.55 8.59
CA ASN A 122 -29.17 -32.74 10.01
C ASN A 122 -29.46 -34.21 10.35
N THR A 123 -30.23 -34.90 9.51
CA THR A 123 -30.49 -36.34 9.69
C THR A 123 -29.23 -37.18 9.49
N TRP A 124 -28.36 -36.80 8.56
CA TRP A 124 -27.06 -37.45 8.37
C TRP A 124 -26.13 -37.23 9.57
N LEU A 125 -26.07 -36.02 10.14
CA LEU A 125 -25.30 -35.74 11.35
C LEU A 125 -25.81 -36.53 12.56
N ASP A 126 -27.13 -36.61 12.72
CA ASP A 126 -27.76 -37.37 13.80
C ASP A 126 -27.48 -38.88 13.64
N SER A 127 -27.53 -39.38 12.39
CA SER A 127 -27.17 -40.76 12.06
C SER A 127 -25.67 -41.05 12.25
N LEU A 128 -24.77 -40.11 11.97
CA LEU A 128 -23.34 -40.24 12.27
C LEU A 128 -23.06 -40.26 13.77
N SER A 129 -23.81 -39.48 14.55
CA SER A 129 -23.66 -39.45 16.01
C SER A 129 -24.05 -40.77 16.68
N THR A 130 -24.88 -41.57 16.00
CA THR A 130 -25.38 -42.86 16.46
C THR A 130 -24.67 -44.06 15.81
N LEU A 131 -23.81 -43.84 14.80
CA LEU A 131 -23.03 -44.87 14.14
C LEU A 131 -21.79 -45.23 14.97
N GLN A 132 -21.85 -46.36 15.67
CA GLN A 132 -20.64 -47.10 16.05
C GLN A 132 -20.01 -47.69 14.78
N LEU A 133 -18.85 -47.18 14.35
CA LEU A 133 -18.23 -47.54 13.06
C LEU A 133 -18.02 -49.05 12.90
N PRO A 134 -18.69 -49.71 11.93
CA PRO A 134 -18.19 -50.93 11.32
C PRO A 134 -17.31 -50.56 10.11
N THR A 135 -16.21 -51.26 9.91
CA THR A 135 -15.27 -51.05 8.79
C THR A 135 -15.94 -51.27 7.42
N ILE A 136 -15.79 -50.31 6.50
CA ILE A 136 -16.49 -50.27 5.20
C ILE A 136 -15.64 -50.96 4.09
N PRO A 137 -16.21 -51.85 3.25
CA PRO A 137 -15.57 -52.30 2.00
C PRO A 137 -15.86 -51.32 0.84
N GLU A 138 -14.86 -51.09 -0.01
CA GLU A 138 -14.83 -50.08 -1.08
C GLU A 138 -15.77 -50.41 -2.27
N PHE A 139 -16.56 -49.42 -2.70
CA PHE A 139 -17.31 -49.44 -3.97
C PHE A 139 -16.79 -48.32 -4.90
N PRO A 140 -16.53 -48.61 -6.19
CA PRO A 140 -15.91 -47.65 -7.11
C PRO A 140 -16.96 -46.73 -7.75
N ILE A 141 -16.83 -45.43 -7.53
CA ILE A 141 -17.57 -44.37 -8.22
C ILE A 141 -16.64 -43.82 -9.34
N PRO A 142 -17.10 -43.60 -10.59
CA PRO A 142 -16.27 -42.99 -11.62
C PRO A 142 -16.05 -41.50 -11.31
N ILE A 143 -14.84 -41.17 -10.89
CA ILE A 143 -14.38 -39.83 -10.52
C ILE A 143 -14.03 -39.09 -11.84
N ILE A 144 -14.95 -38.26 -12.36
CA ILE A 144 -14.49 -37.16 -13.20
C ILE A 144 -13.81 -36.19 -12.24
N GLU A 145 -12.49 -36.23 -12.27
CA GLU A 145 -11.59 -35.58 -11.34
C GLU A 145 -11.82 -34.06 -11.30
N MET A 146 -12.61 -33.59 -10.33
CA MET A 146 -12.80 -32.17 -9.98
C MET A 146 -11.46 -31.45 -9.74
N SER A 147 -10.41 -32.22 -9.43
CA SER A 147 -9.00 -31.81 -9.42
C SER A 147 -8.52 -31.23 -10.74
N SER A 148 -8.90 -31.81 -11.89
CA SER A 148 -8.45 -31.36 -13.22
C SER A 148 -8.98 -29.97 -13.59
N LEU A 149 -10.24 -29.71 -13.24
CA LEU A 149 -10.92 -28.44 -13.48
C LEU A 149 -10.39 -27.34 -12.54
N LEU A 150 -10.15 -27.69 -11.27
CA LEU A 150 -9.49 -26.82 -10.30
C LEU A 150 -8.04 -26.52 -10.69
N LEU A 151 -7.29 -27.50 -11.19
CA LEU A 151 -5.93 -27.31 -11.68
C LEU A 151 -5.88 -26.40 -12.90
N ALA A 152 -6.85 -26.52 -13.81
CA ALA A 152 -6.94 -25.65 -14.99
C ALA A 152 -7.20 -24.19 -14.57
N PHE A 153 -8.14 -23.94 -13.65
CA PHE A 153 -8.40 -22.59 -13.15
C PHE A 153 -7.22 -22.03 -12.34
N ALA A 154 -6.60 -22.84 -11.48
CA ALA A 154 -5.40 -22.45 -10.73
C ALA A 154 -4.24 -22.12 -11.69
N GLY A 155 -4.04 -22.91 -12.73
CA GLY A 155 -3.03 -22.68 -13.76
C GLY A 155 -3.24 -21.37 -14.51
N ILE A 156 -4.47 -21.08 -14.94
CA ILE A 156 -4.83 -19.82 -15.61
C ILE A 156 -4.59 -18.63 -14.68
N PHE A 157 -4.96 -18.73 -13.41
CA PHE A 157 -4.77 -17.67 -12.42
C PHE A 157 -3.29 -17.39 -12.14
N VAL A 158 -2.47 -18.44 -11.98
CA VAL A 158 -1.03 -18.32 -11.78
C VAL A 158 -0.33 -17.74 -13.00
N LEU A 159 -0.70 -18.16 -14.21
CA LEU A 159 -0.20 -17.58 -15.47
C LEU A 159 -0.56 -16.10 -15.60
N TRP A 160 -1.77 -15.72 -15.18
CA TRP A 160 -2.22 -14.33 -15.20
C TRP A 160 -1.43 -13.47 -14.19
N ILE A 161 -1.22 -13.94 -12.96
CA ILE A 161 -0.41 -13.24 -11.95
C ILE A 161 1.06 -13.15 -12.39
N LEU A 162 1.65 -14.25 -12.85
CA LEU A 162 3.05 -14.25 -13.29
C LEU A 162 3.26 -13.36 -14.51
N GLY A 163 2.37 -13.43 -15.50
CA GLY A 163 2.43 -12.60 -16.69
C GLY A 163 2.33 -11.11 -16.38
N ASN A 164 1.31 -10.71 -15.60
CA ASN A 164 1.15 -9.31 -15.20
C ASN A 164 2.25 -8.85 -14.23
N GLY A 165 2.69 -9.71 -13.32
CA GLY A 165 3.76 -9.42 -12.36
C GLY A 165 5.13 -9.25 -13.03
N LEU A 166 5.47 -10.06 -14.03
CA LEU A 166 6.70 -9.92 -14.82
C LEU A 166 6.68 -8.66 -15.68
N LEU A 167 5.52 -8.33 -16.29
CA LEU A 167 5.34 -7.10 -17.06
C LEU A 167 5.57 -5.85 -16.20
N LEU A 168 5.01 -5.83 -14.99
CA LEU A 168 5.18 -4.72 -14.05
C LEU A 168 6.61 -4.65 -13.49
N ARG A 169 7.23 -5.80 -13.18
CA ARG A 169 8.60 -5.86 -12.65
C ARG A 169 9.65 -5.37 -13.66
N ASN A 170 9.49 -5.67 -14.94
CA ASN A 170 10.41 -5.20 -15.99
C ASN A 170 10.31 -3.70 -16.27
N GLN A 171 9.20 -3.06 -15.88
CA GLN A 171 9.07 -1.59 -15.94
C GLN A 171 9.76 -0.90 -14.75
N ILE A 172 9.90 -1.58 -13.61
CA ILE A 172 10.53 -1.02 -12.39
C ILE A 172 12.07 -1.10 -12.44
N ARG A 173 12.65 -1.95 -13.30
CA ARG A 173 14.10 -2.20 -13.37
C ARG A 173 14.85 -1.46 -14.49
N ARG A 174 14.21 -0.56 -15.23
CA ARG A 174 14.83 0.27 -16.29
C ARG A 174 14.69 1.76 -15.97
#